data_AF-A0A2E4D6L3-F1
#
_entry.id   AF-A0A2E4D6L3-F1
#
_cell.length_a   1.000
_cell.length_b   1.000
_cell.length_c   1.000
_cell.angle_alpha   90.00
_cell.angle_beta   90.00
_cell.angle_gamma   90.00
#
_symmetry.space_group_name_H-M   'P 1'
#
loop_
_entity.id
_entity.type
_entity.pdbx_description
1 polymer ?
#
loop_
_entity_poly.entity_id
_entity_poly.type
_entity_poly.pdbx_seq_one_letter_code
_entity_poly.pdbx_strand_id
1 'polypeptide(L)'
;MQVHQIHSVNTESQFTEDQAYALVDLLLIVTAKSKNKINSLNTKIEVFENYPEKAEKANTELNSEIQKWSDKVRRIGGTPLALYKVRINSFDGFYTWEYPSANLEFNSNQ
;
A
#
# COMPACT_ATOMS: atom_id res chain seq x y z
N MET A 1 -22.47 20.70 19.81
CA MET A 1 -22.60 19.44 19.05
C MET A 1 -21.52 19.44 17.98
N GLN A 2 -20.45 18.66 18.15
CA GLN A 2 -19.38 18.53 17.16
C GLN A 2 -19.86 17.59 16.06
N VAL A 3 -20.09 18.16 14.87
CA VAL A 3 -20.48 17.41 13.68
C VAL A 3 -19.23 16.69 13.19
N HIS A 4 -19.22 15.35 13.31
CA HIS A 4 -18.17 14.53 12.75
C HIS A 4 -18.31 14.59 11.23
N GLN A 5 -17.41 15.28 10.53
CA GLN A 5 -17.37 15.25 9.07
C GLN A 5 -17.03 13.83 8.63
N ILE A 6 -18.04 13.15 8.09
CA ILE A 6 -17.87 11.88 7.40
C ILE A 6 -17.24 12.22 6.06
N HIS A 7 -15.91 12.07 5.96
CA HIS A 7 -15.22 12.20 4.68
C HIS A 7 -15.69 11.07 3.77
N SER A 8 -16.35 11.43 2.68
CA SER A 8 -16.78 10.53 1.62
C SER A 8 -15.59 9.71 1.12
N VAL A 9 -15.73 8.39 1.16
CA VAL A 9 -14.78 7.38 0.66
C VAL A 9 -14.74 7.44 -0.87
N ASN A 10 -14.21 8.52 -1.46
CA ASN A 10 -13.82 8.67 -2.87
C ASN A 10 -13.48 10.13 -3.22
N THR A 11 -12.46 10.69 -2.59
CA THR A 11 -11.84 11.91 -3.12
C THR A 11 -10.34 11.69 -3.12
N GLU A 12 -9.71 11.86 -4.28
CA GLU A 12 -8.27 11.98 -4.44
C GLU A 12 -7.80 13.08 -3.49
N SER A 13 -7.48 12.69 -2.27
CA SER A 13 -7.17 13.63 -1.20
C SER A 13 -5.83 14.24 -1.58
N GLN A 14 -5.81 15.55 -1.76
CA GLN A 14 -4.58 16.29 -1.95
C GLN A 14 -3.98 16.54 -0.57
N PHE A 15 -2.75 16.10 -0.38
CA PHE A 15 -2.04 16.18 0.89
C PHE A 15 -0.99 17.29 0.84
N THR A 16 -0.85 18.03 1.95
CA THR A 16 0.35 18.84 2.20
C THR A 16 1.55 17.93 2.50
N GLU A 17 2.75 18.49 2.51
CA GLU A 17 3.96 17.73 2.86
C GLU A 17 3.84 17.07 4.24
N ASP A 18 3.47 17.83 5.27
CA ASP A 18 3.28 17.32 6.63
C ASP A 18 2.26 16.17 6.70
N GLN A 19 1.15 16.32 5.97
CA GLN A 19 0.13 15.27 5.91
C GLN A 19 0.63 14.04 5.16
N ALA A 20 1.41 14.21 4.09
CA ALA A 20 2.00 13.10 3.35
C ALA A 20 3.00 12.33 4.23
N TYR A 21 3.83 13.02 5.00
CA TYR A 21 4.72 12.39 5.98
C TYR A 21 3.95 11.65 7.09
N ALA A 22 2.82 12.17 7.54
CA ALA A 22 1.96 11.46 8.49
C ALA A 22 1.42 10.13 7.93
N LEU A 23 1.29 9.99 6.60
CA LEU A 23 0.91 8.73 5.97
C LEU A 23 2.06 7.71 5.96
N VAL A 24 3.32 8.14 6.00
CA VAL A 24 4.49 7.24 5.92
C VAL A 24 4.47 6.21 7.04
N ASP A 25 4.15 6.59 8.26
CA ASP A 25 4.06 5.66 9.40
C ASP A 25 2.98 4.60 9.17
N LEU A 26 1.82 5.00 8.65
CA LEU A 26 0.73 4.07 8.33
C LEU A 26 1.13 3.14 7.19
N LEU A 27 1.80 3.66 6.16
CA LEU A 27 2.31 2.90 5.02
C LEU A 27 3.37 1.88 5.46
N LEU A 28 4.28 2.26 6.36
CA LEU A 28 5.27 1.36 6.95
C LEU A 28 4.59 0.19 7.70
N ILE A 29 3.62 0.48 8.56
CA ILE A 29 2.90 -0.53 9.35
C ILE A 29 2.12 -1.49 8.45
N VAL A 30 1.32 -0.95 7.53
CA VAL A 30 0.48 -1.76 6.63
C VAL A 30 1.35 -2.60 5.70
N THR A 31 2.41 -2.03 5.17
CA THR A 31 3.30 -2.72 4.24
C THR A 31 4.15 -3.78 4.92
N ALA A 32 4.69 -3.52 6.12
CA ALA A 32 5.45 -4.52 6.87
C ALA A 32 4.62 -5.78 7.16
N LYS A 33 3.34 -5.61 7.55
CA LYS A 33 2.44 -6.73 7.81
C LYS A 33 2.19 -7.57 6.55
N SER A 34 1.86 -6.93 5.43
CA SER A 34 1.61 -7.64 4.18
C SER A 34 2.88 -8.26 3.60
N LYS A 35 4.05 -7.60 3.73
CA LYS A 35 5.36 -8.13 3.31
C LYS A 35 5.71 -9.44 4.01
N ASN A 36 5.51 -9.52 5.33
CA ASN A 36 5.77 -10.76 6.07
C ASN A 36 4.88 -11.91 5.60
N LYS A 37 3.61 -11.65 5.31
CA LYS A 37 2.68 -12.66 4.81
C LYS A 37 2.98 -13.08 3.37
N ILE A 38 3.28 -12.12 2.49
CA ILE A 38 3.69 -12.35 1.10
C ILE A 38 4.95 -13.20 1.04
N ASN A 39 5.98 -12.87 1.83
CA ASN A 39 7.21 -13.66 1.90
C ASN A 39 6.94 -15.10 2.35
N SER A 40 6.13 -15.28 3.39
CA SER A 40 5.74 -16.62 3.84
C SER A 40 5.00 -17.42 2.76
N LEU A 41 4.16 -16.77 1.96
CA LEU A 41 3.43 -17.42 0.86
C LEU A 41 4.35 -17.78 -0.31
N ASN A 42 5.29 -16.90 -0.68
CA ASN A 42 6.31 -17.20 -1.68
C ASN A 42 7.14 -18.43 -1.28
N THR A 43 7.61 -18.49 -0.03
CA THR A 43 8.33 -19.68 0.47
C THR A 43 7.46 -20.95 0.39
N LYS A 44 6.16 -20.86 0.69
CA LYS A 44 5.26 -22.02 0.54
C LYS A 44 5.11 -22.45 -0.92
N ILE A 45 5.02 -21.51 -1.85
CA ILE A 45 4.91 -21.81 -3.29
C ILE A 45 6.16 -22.55 -3.77
N GLU A 46 7.34 -22.08 -3.37
CA GLU A 46 8.62 -22.75 -3.66
C GLU A 46 8.66 -24.18 -3.09
N VAL A 47 8.28 -24.36 -1.82
CA VAL A 47 8.22 -25.69 -1.17
C VAL A 47 7.20 -26.62 -1.83
N PHE A 48 6.13 -26.08 -2.42
CA PHE A 48 5.07 -26.84 -3.08
C PHE A 48 5.27 -26.99 -4.59
N GLU A 49 6.47 -26.75 -5.13
CA GLU A 49 6.75 -26.88 -6.57
C GLU A 49 6.26 -28.21 -7.18
N ASN A 50 6.35 -29.31 -6.42
CA ASN A 50 5.93 -30.65 -6.85
C ASN A 50 4.48 -31.01 -6.44
N TYR A 51 3.73 -30.07 -5.86
CA TYR A 51 2.36 -30.25 -5.39
C TYR A 51 1.45 -29.14 -5.94
N PRO A 52 1.02 -29.24 -7.22
CA PRO A 52 0.34 -28.17 -7.94
C PRO A 52 -0.87 -27.59 -7.19
N GLU A 53 -1.72 -28.42 -6.60
CA GLU A 53 -2.90 -27.94 -5.86
C GLU A 53 -2.55 -27.11 -4.62
N LYS A 54 -1.43 -27.43 -3.94
CA LYS A 54 -0.97 -26.67 -2.76
C LYS A 54 -0.32 -25.36 -3.20
N ALA A 55 0.47 -25.39 -4.27
CA ALA A 55 1.06 -24.20 -4.86
C ALA A 55 -0.04 -23.24 -5.38
N GLU A 56 -1.09 -23.76 -6.01
CA GLU A 56 -2.21 -22.96 -6.50
C GLU A 56 -2.97 -22.28 -5.36
N LYS A 57 -3.23 -22.99 -4.25
CA LYS A 57 -3.84 -22.40 -3.05
C LYS A 57 -2.97 -21.29 -2.47
N ALA A 58 -1.65 -21.51 -2.37
CA ALA A 58 -0.72 -20.51 -1.86
C ALA A 58 -0.63 -19.28 -2.79
N ASN A 59 -0.63 -19.47 -4.11
CA ASN A 59 -0.71 -18.39 -5.10
C ASN A 59 -2.02 -17.59 -5.00
N THR A 60 -3.15 -18.27 -4.79
CA THR A 60 -4.44 -17.61 -4.58
C THR A 60 -4.42 -16.74 -3.32
N GLU A 61 -3.87 -17.27 -2.22
CA GLU A 61 -3.67 -16.49 -0.99
C GLU A 61 -2.72 -15.30 -1.20
N LEU A 62 -1.65 -15.47 -2.00
CA LEU A 62 -0.68 -14.43 -2.31
C LEU A 62 -1.34 -13.26 -3.03
N ASN A 63 -2.08 -13.56 -4.10
CA ASN A 63 -2.83 -12.55 -4.85
C ASN A 63 -3.87 -11.85 -3.97
N SER A 64 -4.55 -12.59 -3.08
CA SER A 64 -5.48 -12.01 -2.11
C SER A 64 -4.80 -11.04 -1.14
N GLU A 65 -3.61 -11.36 -0.65
CA GLU A 65 -2.86 -10.47 0.26
C GLU A 65 -2.37 -9.21 -0.45
N ILE A 66 -1.89 -9.33 -1.70
CA ILE A 66 -1.51 -8.18 -2.53
C ILE A 66 -2.71 -7.26 -2.75
N GLN A 67 -3.89 -7.81 -3.08
CA GLN A 67 -5.11 -7.02 -3.24
C GLN A 67 -5.52 -6.33 -1.94
N LYS A 68 -5.48 -7.05 -0.81
CA LYS A 68 -5.78 -6.47 0.52
C LYS A 68 -4.84 -5.33 0.89
N TRP A 69 -3.55 -5.47 0.58
CA TRP A 69 -2.58 -4.38 0.76
C TRP A 69 -2.95 -3.18 -0.11
N SER A 70 -3.19 -3.41 -1.40
CA SER A 70 -3.57 -2.38 -2.36
C SER A 70 -4.82 -1.61 -1.92
N ASP A 71 -5.84 -2.30 -1.40
CA ASP A 71 -7.08 -1.68 -0.94
C ASP A 71 -6.90 -0.88 0.35
N LYS A 72 -6.04 -1.34 1.27
CA LYS A 72 -5.68 -0.56 2.47
C LYS A 72 -4.95 0.72 2.11
N VAL A 73 -3.99 0.66 1.19
CA VAL A 73 -3.28 1.85 0.70
C VAL A 73 -4.25 2.87 0.12
N ARG A 74 -5.21 2.42 -0.73
CA ARG A 74 -6.27 3.29 -1.27
C ARG A 74 -7.13 3.93 -0.18
N ARG A 75 -7.50 3.17 0.85
CA ARG A 75 -8.30 3.68 1.99
C ARG A 75 -7.58 4.73 2.84
N ILE A 76 -6.24 4.69 2.86
CA ILE A 76 -5.39 5.65 3.59
C ILE A 76 -5.15 6.93 2.76
N GLY A 77 -5.54 6.93 1.47
CA GLY A 77 -5.39 8.06 0.55
C GLY A 77 -4.22 7.95 -0.42
N GLY A 78 -3.48 6.84 -0.39
CA GLY A 78 -2.42 6.55 -1.35
C GLY A 78 -2.93 5.84 -2.60
N THR A 79 -2.26 6.03 -3.73
CA THR A 79 -2.47 5.25 -4.96
C THR A 79 -1.33 4.24 -5.12
N PRO A 80 -1.59 2.92 -5.04
CA PRO A 80 -0.57 1.90 -5.34
C PRO A 80 -0.07 2.04 -6.78
N LEU A 81 1.25 2.11 -6.96
CA LEU A 81 1.90 2.12 -8.28
C LEU A 81 2.48 0.75 -8.64
N ALA A 82 3.08 0.10 -7.64
CA ALA A 82 3.62 -1.25 -7.72
C ALA A 82 3.56 -1.88 -6.32
N LEU A 83 3.92 -3.15 -6.18
CA LEU A 83 4.00 -3.77 -4.86
C LEU A 83 4.97 -2.99 -3.98
N TYR A 84 4.46 -2.47 -2.85
CA TYR A 84 5.20 -1.63 -1.90
C TYR A 84 5.63 -0.24 -2.38
N LYS A 85 5.06 0.23 -3.49
CA LYS A 85 5.26 1.59 -4.01
C LYS A 85 3.94 2.35 -4.11
N VAL A 86 3.91 3.56 -3.58
CA VAL A 86 2.69 4.36 -3.41
C VAL A 86 2.91 5.79 -3.88
N ARG A 87 1.93 6.33 -4.60
CA ARG A 87 1.79 7.75 -4.92
C ARG A 87 0.85 8.41 -3.92
N ILE A 88 1.22 9.58 -3.41
CA ILE A 88 0.38 10.42 -2.56
C ILE A 88 0.18 11.74 -3.31
N ASN A 89 -1.07 12.07 -3.66
CA ASN A 89 -1.34 13.27 -4.44
C ASN A 89 -1.13 14.53 -3.58
N SER A 90 -0.63 15.61 -4.19
CA SER A 90 -0.52 16.93 -3.59
C SER A 90 -1.16 17.98 -4.50
N PHE A 91 -1.18 19.24 -4.08
CA PHE A 91 -1.70 20.35 -4.89
C PHE A 91 -0.79 20.65 -6.08
N ASP A 92 0.53 20.65 -5.86
CA ASP A 92 1.53 21.08 -6.85
C ASP A 92 2.21 19.90 -7.59
N GLY A 93 1.75 18.66 -7.36
CA GLY A 93 2.44 17.47 -7.80
C GLY A 93 1.97 16.20 -7.09
N PHE A 94 2.90 15.28 -6.87
CA PHE A 94 2.69 14.10 -6.06
C PHE A 94 3.97 13.67 -5.34
N TYR A 95 3.82 13.02 -4.21
CA TYR A 95 4.90 12.32 -3.54
C TYR A 95 4.90 10.85 -3.95
N THR A 96 6.07 10.27 -4.07
CA THR A 96 6.26 8.82 -4.14
C THR A 96 6.91 8.31 -2.87
N TRP A 97 6.39 7.19 -2.39
CA TRP A 97 6.91 6.44 -1.28
C TRP A 97 7.17 5.00 -1.71
N GLU A 98 8.30 4.45 -1.29
CA GLU A 98 8.67 3.05 -1.54
C GLU A 98 9.18 2.43 -0.24
N TYR A 99 8.59 1.31 0.17
CA TYR A 99 9.02 0.61 1.38
C TYR A 99 10.47 0.10 1.24
N PRO A 100 11.32 0.19 2.27
CA PRO A 100 11.05 0.62 3.65
C PRO A 100 11.48 2.07 3.94
N SER A 101 11.44 2.96 2.96
CA SER A 101 11.89 4.35 3.14
C SER A 101 11.07 5.06 4.23
N ALA A 102 11.73 5.90 5.02
CA ALA A 102 11.08 6.88 5.90
C ALA A 102 10.84 8.22 5.19
N ASN A 103 11.36 8.39 3.97
CA ASN A 103 11.32 9.63 3.22
C ASN A 103 10.41 9.54 2.00
N LEU A 104 9.93 10.70 1.56
CA LEU A 104 9.14 10.89 0.34
C LEU A 104 9.99 11.52 -0.76
N GLU A 105 9.69 11.16 -2.01
CA GLU A 105 10.24 11.81 -3.20
C GLU A 105 9.14 12.68 -3.84
N PHE A 106 9.36 13.99 -3.95
CA PHE A 106 8.39 14.89 -4.58
C PHE A 106 8.61 15.01 -6.09
N ASN A 107 7.52 14.93 -6.85
CA ASN A 107 7.50 15.13 -8.30
C ASN A 107 6.51 16.25 -8.62
N SER A 108 7.00 17.37 -9.17
CA SER A 108 6.18 18.52 -9.55
C SER A 108 5.44 18.29 -10.87
N ASN A 109 4.22 18.80 -10.97
CA ASN A 109 3.52 18.91 -12.26
C ASN A 109 4.12 20.12 -13.00
N GLN A 110 5.10 19.90 -13.88
CA GLN A 110 5.64 20.96 -14.74
C GLN A 110 4.60 21.52 -15.71
#